data_AF-I3YG32-F1
#
_entry.id   AF-I3YG32-F1
#
_cell.length_a   1.000
_cell.length_b   1.000
_cell.length_c   1.000
_cell.angle_alpha   90.00
_cell.angle_beta   90.00
_cell.angle_gamma   90.00
#
_symmetry.space_group_name_H-M   'P 1'
#
loop_
_entity.id
_entity.type
_entity.pdbx_description
1 polymer ?
#
loop_
_entity_poly.entity_id
_entity_poly.type
_entity_poly.pdbx_seq_one_letter_code
_entity_poly.pdbx_strand_id
1 'polypeptide(L)' 'MTYVYEEPSSLSVSDWEVFRDRMIKEVARYPDREDAAEALRFAEFMLNDIKQNRARRLSEAA' A
#
# COMPACT_ATOMS: atom_id res chain seq x y z
N MET A 1 -1.83 10.22 -23.54
CA MET A 1 -2.07 9.88 -22.12
C MET A 1 -0.73 9.50 -21.52
N THR A 2 -0.10 10.42 -20.80
CA THR A 2 1.21 10.21 -20.18
C THR A 2 0.95 9.50 -18.86
N TYR A 3 1.27 8.21 -18.79
CA TYR A 3 1.26 7.48 -17.53
C TYR A 3 2.41 8.02 -16.69
N VAL A 4 2.09 8.95 -15.77
CA VAL A 4 3.02 9.34 -14.73
C VAL A 4 3.11 8.14 -13.79
N TYR A 5 4.14 7.33 -13.97
CA TYR A 5 4.54 6.32 -13.00
C TYR A 5 5.11 7.09 -11.81
N GLU A 6 4.23 7.56 -10.92
CA GLU A 6 4.65 8.09 -9.63
C GLU A 6 5.32 6.94 -8.86
N GLU A 7 6.58 7.12 -8.50
CA GLU A 7 7.31 6.10 -7.77
C GLU A 7 6.55 5.75 -6.47
N PRO A 8 6.51 4.46 -6.05
CA PRO A 8 5.83 4.03 -4.83
C PRO A 8 6.22 4.82 -3.57
N SER A 9 7.41 5.42 -3.57
CA SER A 9 7.99 6.27 -2.53
C SER A 9 7.42 7.70 -2.48
N SER A 10 6.74 8.17 -3.53
CA SER A 10 6.12 9.51 -3.57
C SER A 10 4.68 9.53 -3.06
N LEU A 11 4.03 8.37 -2.93
CA LEU A 11 2.69 8.24 -2.35
C LEU A 11 2.77 8.36 -0.82
N SER A 12 1.89 9.18 -0.24
CA SER A 12 1.79 9.30 1.21
C SER A 12 1.25 8.00 1.82
N VAL A 13 1.48 7.77 3.11
CA VAL A 13 0.87 6.63 3.84
C VAL A 13 -0.64 6.58 3.64
N SER A 14 -1.29 7.75 3.61
CA SER A 14 -2.73 7.86 3.40
C SER A 14 -3.17 7.39 2.02
N ASP A 15 -2.36 7.61 0.97
CA ASP A 15 -2.69 7.12 -0.37
C ASP A 15 -2.62 5.59 -0.44
N TRP A 16 -1.64 5.00 0.24
CA TRP A 16 -1.52 3.56 0.39
C TRP A 16 -2.69 2.95 1.18
N GLU A 17 -3.17 3.62 2.23
CA GLU A 17 -4.35 3.19 3.00
C GLU A 17 -5.62 3.24 2.13
N VAL A 18 -5.81 4.32 1.35
CA VAL A 18 -6.93 4.44 0.41
C VAL A 18 -6.86 3.36 -0.68
N PHE A 19 -5.68 3.07 -1.21
CA PHE A 19 -5.49 2.02 -2.20
C PHE A 19 -5.83 0.63 -1.63
N ARG A 20 -5.33 0.31 -0.42
CA ARG A 20 -5.65 -0.94 0.28
C ARG A 20 -7.15 -1.11 0.47
N ASP A 21 -7.86 -0.08 0.93
CA ASP A 21 -9.31 -0.14 1.16
C ASP A 21 -10.10 -0.38 -0.13
N ARG A 22 -9.63 0.15 -1.26
CA ARG A 22 -10.23 -0.14 -2.57
C ARG A 22 -9.99 -1.59 -2.98
N MET A 23 -8.77 -2.11 -2.78
CA MET A 23 -8.44 -3.50 -3.13
C MET A 23 -9.19 -4.51 -2.26
N ILE A 24 -9.42 -4.22 -0.96
CA ILE A 24 -10.28 -5.07 -0.11
C ILE A 24 -11.68 -5.23 -0.70
N LYS A 25 -12.29 -4.12 -1.15
CA LYS A 25 -13.62 -4.14 -1.76
C LYS A 25 -13.62 -4.88 -3.09
N GLU A 26 -12.56 -4.71 -3.89
CA GLU A 26 -12.42 -5.38 -5.19
C GLU A 26 -12.25 -6.90 -5.04
N VAL A 27 -11.39 -7.35 -4.12
CA VAL A 27 -11.21 -8.78 -3.81
C VAL A 27 -12.49 -9.39 -3.24
N ALA A 28 -13.20 -8.67 -2.36
CA ALA A 28 -14.48 -9.13 -1.83
C ALA A 28 -15.55 -9.29 -2.93
N ARG A 29 -15.50 -8.44 -3.96
CA ARG A 29 -16.42 -8.47 -5.10
C ARG A 29 -16.04 -9.51 -6.15
N TYR A 30 -14.75 -9.75 -6.34
CA TYR A 30 -14.17 -10.65 -7.33
C TYR A 30 -13.11 -11.55 -6.70
N PRO A 31 -13.50 -12.56 -5.91
CA PRO A 31 -12.55 -13.38 -5.16
C PRO A 31 -11.61 -14.21 -6.05
N ASP A 32 -12.03 -14.52 -7.28
CA ASP A 32 -11.24 -15.30 -8.24
C ASP A 32 -10.20 -14.45 -8.98
N ARG A 33 -10.17 -13.12 -8.74
CA ARG A 33 -9.17 -12.23 -9.32
C ARG A 33 -7.89 -12.24 -8.49
N GLU A 34 -6.99 -13.15 -8.87
CA GLU A 34 -5.67 -13.28 -8.24
C GLU A 34 -4.84 -11.99 -8.30
N ASP A 35 -5.01 -11.19 -9.36
CA ASP A 35 -4.32 -9.91 -9.53
C ASP A 35 -4.76 -8.87 -8.49
N ALA A 36 -6.05 -8.81 -8.17
CA ALA A 36 -6.57 -7.96 -7.10
C ALA A 36 -6.07 -8.43 -5.73
N ALA A 37 -5.99 -9.74 -5.51
CA ALA A 37 -5.45 -10.31 -4.27
C ALA A 37 -3.96 -10.03 -4.10
N GLU A 38 -3.17 -10.09 -5.18
CA GLU A 38 -1.75 -9.76 -5.17
C GLU A 38 -1.52 -8.26 -4.93
N ALA A 39 -2.30 -7.39 -5.58
CA ALA A 39 -2.27 -5.95 -5.35
C ALA A 39 -2.60 -5.59 -3.89
N LEU A 40 -3.58 -6.27 -3.27
CA LEU A 40 -3.88 -6.10 -1.85
C LEU A 40 -2.71 -6.49 -0.96
N ARG A 41 -2.11 -7.67 -1.18
CA ARG A 41 -0.93 -8.12 -0.41
C ARG A 41 0.23 -7.15 -0.52
N PHE A 42 0.47 -6.62 -1.72
CA PHE A 42 1.53 -5.64 -1.95
C PHE A 42 1.26 -4.33 -1.18
N ALA A 43 0.03 -3.82 -1.21
CA ALA A 43 -0.36 -2.62 -0.47
C ALA A 43 -0.15 -2.79 1.04
N GLU A 44 -0.55 -3.94 1.60
CA GLU A 44 -0.39 -4.24 3.02
C GLU A 44 1.08 -4.38 3.43
N PHE A 45 1.89 -5.00 2.57
CA PHE A 45 3.34 -5.09 2.77
C PHE A 45 3.99 -3.70 2.83
N MET A 46 3.69 -2.83 1.86
CA MET A 46 4.23 -1.47 1.81
C MET A 46 3.80 -0.63 3.03
N LEU A 47 2.53 -0.71 3.44
CA LEU A 47 2.05 -0.01 4.64
C LEU A 47 2.76 -0.48 5.91
N ASN A 48 3.01 -1.77 6.04
CA ASN A 48 3.73 -2.32 7.17
C ASN A 48 5.20 -1.86 7.18
N ASP A 49 5.88 -1.90 6.05
CA ASP A 49 7.26 -1.42 5.93
C ASP A 49 7.39 0.06 6.32
N ILE A 50 6.48 0.91 5.83
CA ILE A 50 6.50 2.35 6.18
C ILE A 50 6.28 2.55 7.68
N LYS A 51 5.35 1.80 8.30
CA LYS A 51 5.08 1.86 9.75
C LYS A 51 6.30 1.43 10.57
N GLN A 52 6.96 0.33 10.18
CA GLN A 52 8.16 -0.17 10.86
C GLN A 52 9.35 0.78 10.70
N ASN A 53 9.58 1.30 9.49
CA ASN A 53 10.65 2.26 9.22
C ASN A 53 10.42 3.60 9.92
N ARG A 54 9.17 4.02 10.13
CA ARG A 54 8.84 5.18 10.96
C ARG A 54 9.09 4.93 12.44
N ALA A 55 8.70 3.76 12.95
CA ALA A 55 8.93 3.38 14.34
C ALA A 55 10.43 3.34 14.68
N ARG A 56 11.24 2.71 13.82
CA ARG A 56 12.70 2.66 13.98
C ARG A 56 13.34 4.05 14.07
N ARG A 57 12.97 4.95 13.17
CA ARG A 57 13.48 6.33 13.16
C ARG A 57 13.11 7.12 14.42
N LEU A 58 11.94 6.87 15.00
CA LEU A 58 11.54 7.50 16.27
C LEU A 58 12.33 6.94 17.46
N SER A 59 12.66 5.64 17.45
CA SER A 59 13.48 5.02 18.50
C SER A 59 14.96 5.43 18.45
N GLU A 60 15.49 5.73 17.25
CA GLU A 60 16.88 6.21 17.08
C GLU A 60 17.05 7.70 17.44
N ALA A 61 15.95 8.47 17.51
CA ALA A 61 15.94 9.89 17.80
C ALA A 61 15.60 10.24 19.27
N ALA A 62 15.30 9.24 20.11
CA ALA A 62 14.95 9.36 21.53
C ALA A 62 16.14 9.01 22.42
#